data_AF-A0A2W4NVR1-F1
#
_entry.id   AF-A0A2W4NVR1-F1
#
_cell.length_a   1.000
_cell.length_b   1.000
_cell.length_c   1.000
_cell.angle_alpha   90.00
_cell.angle_beta   90.00
_cell.angle_gamma   90.00
#
_symmetry.space_group_name_H-M   'P 1'
#
loop_
_entity.id
_entity.type
_entity.pdbx_description
1 polymer ?
#
loop_
_entity_poly.entity_id
_entity_poly.type
_entity_poly.pdbx_seq_one_letter_code
_entity_poly.pdbx_strand_id
1 'polypeptide(L)'
;MIRLLLALLVLALAGPLHAQEAEVISADTVDRLQPAVRIDFASAPPEAGEIISGGFAMSRDGTRIAVRNRNNAIVVWSSDGEVLDVFSVPGADGLPDTVLDTSFNRDGSLLAAIVSDGAFYALAVRDLRQQVTMVLPFLHSPDVPLRVWFDATEPYLWLEVAAAEPGEPAYIARIPYILPVQQLTEAAIVTRP
;
A
#
# COMPACT_ATOMS: atom_id res chain seq x y z
N MET A 1 -6.20 37.83 -54.20
CA MET A 1 -6.10 37.92 -52.73
C MET A 1 -7.24 37.11 -52.12
N ILE A 2 -6.92 35.96 -51.53
CA ILE A 2 -7.53 35.33 -50.33
C ILE A 2 -6.77 33.99 -50.21
N ARG A 3 -5.78 33.97 -49.32
CA ARG A 3 -5.17 32.77 -48.77
C ARG A 3 -6.09 32.32 -47.63
N LEU A 4 -6.54 31.06 -47.59
CA LEU A 4 -7.03 30.48 -46.34
C LEU A 4 -6.68 28.99 -46.30
N LEU A 5 -6.17 28.60 -45.13
CA LEU A 5 -5.45 27.38 -44.81
C LEU A 5 -6.23 26.09 -45.11
N LEU A 6 -5.55 25.09 -45.71
CA LEU A 6 -5.88 23.69 -45.45
C LEU A 6 -5.36 23.34 -44.05
N ALA A 7 -6.27 23.22 -43.08
CA ALA A 7 -6.00 22.56 -41.82
C ALA A 7 -6.05 21.05 -42.04
N LEU A 8 -4.93 20.38 -41.80
CA LEU A 8 -4.79 18.93 -41.86
C LEU A 8 -5.61 18.32 -40.70
N LEU A 9 -6.73 17.67 -41.02
CA LEU A 9 -7.52 16.90 -40.07
C LEU A 9 -6.82 15.55 -39.83
N VAL A 10 -6.01 15.45 -38.77
CA VAL A 10 -5.50 14.15 -38.30
C VAL A 10 -6.61 13.50 -37.48
N LEU A 11 -7.36 12.58 -38.10
CA LEU A 11 -8.24 11.67 -37.39
C LEU A 11 -7.37 10.70 -36.57
N ALA A 12 -7.24 10.96 -35.26
CA ALA A 12 -6.71 9.97 -34.33
C ALA A 12 -7.76 8.86 -34.17
N LEU A 13 -7.62 7.77 -34.92
CA LEU A 13 -8.22 6.48 -34.55
C LEU A 13 -7.44 5.91 -33.35
N ALA A 14 -7.63 6.52 -32.17
CA ALA A 14 -7.35 5.83 -30.93
C ALA A 14 -8.53 4.88 -30.69
N GLY A 15 -8.44 3.66 -31.21
CA GLY A 15 -9.29 2.58 -30.74
C GLY A 15 -9.12 2.44 -29.23
N PRO A 16 -10.17 2.01 -28.48
CA PRO A 16 -10.01 1.80 -27.05
C PRO A 16 -8.86 0.83 -26.82
N LEU A 17 -7.85 1.25 -26.06
CA LEU A 17 -6.89 0.35 -25.44
C LEU A 17 -7.72 -0.65 -24.62
N HIS A 18 -7.98 -1.81 -25.19
CA HIS A 18 -8.42 -2.95 -24.41
C HIS A 18 -7.24 -3.27 -23.51
N ALA A 19 -7.31 -2.83 -22.25
CA ALA A 19 -6.47 -3.39 -21.21
C ALA A 19 -6.77 -4.88 -21.20
N GLN A 20 -5.84 -5.67 -21.73
CA GLN A 20 -5.94 -7.12 -21.71
C GLN A 20 -6.05 -7.52 -20.24
N GLU A 21 -7.18 -8.11 -19.87
CA GLU A 21 -7.40 -8.57 -18.50
C GLU A 21 -6.25 -9.52 -18.16
N ALA A 22 -5.44 -9.15 -17.16
CA ALA A 22 -4.26 -9.92 -16.81
C ALA A 22 -4.70 -11.36 -16.46
N GLU A 23 -4.05 -12.35 -17.06
CA GLU A 23 -4.37 -13.74 -16.84
C GLU A 23 -4.25 -14.08 -15.34
N VAL A 24 -5.26 -14.76 -14.79
CA VAL A 24 -5.21 -15.22 -13.40
C VAL A 24 -4.26 -16.42 -13.30
N ILE A 25 -3.19 -16.25 -12.54
CA ILE A 25 -2.31 -17.35 -12.15
C ILE A 25 -2.98 -18.15 -11.03
N SER A 26 -3.21 -19.43 -11.30
CA SER A 26 -3.83 -20.42 -10.41
C SER A 26 -2.87 -21.60 -10.23
N ALA A 27 -3.26 -22.57 -9.39
CA ALA A 27 -2.47 -23.81 -9.24
C ALA A 27 -2.24 -24.53 -10.59
N ASP A 28 -3.22 -24.45 -11.50
CA ASP A 28 -3.18 -25.12 -12.81
C ASP A 28 -2.44 -24.31 -13.88
N THR A 29 -2.14 -23.03 -13.62
CA THR A 29 -1.49 -22.10 -14.57
C THR A 29 -0.19 -21.49 -14.03
N VAL A 30 0.31 -22.00 -12.90
CA VAL A 30 1.54 -21.50 -12.24
C VAL A 30 2.78 -21.64 -13.12
N ASP A 31 2.78 -22.61 -14.03
CA ASP A 31 3.84 -22.85 -15.02
C ASP A 31 3.94 -21.73 -16.08
N ARG A 32 2.91 -20.87 -16.19
CA ARG A 32 2.88 -19.72 -17.10
C ARG A 32 3.56 -18.48 -16.53
N LEU A 33 3.95 -18.48 -15.26
CA LEU A 33 4.73 -17.39 -14.67
C LEU A 33 6.03 -17.21 -15.44
N GLN A 34 6.27 -16.00 -15.95
CA GLN A 34 7.56 -15.68 -16.54
C GLN A 34 8.61 -15.56 -15.44
N PRO A 35 9.68 -16.38 -15.45
CA PRO A 35 10.71 -16.30 -14.43
C PRO A 35 11.45 -14.96 -14.53
N ALA A 36 11.48 -14.20 -13.44
CA ALA A 36 12.41 -13.10 -13.28
C ALA A 36 13.68 -13.62 -12.59
N VAL A 37 14.86 -13.23 -13.08
CA VAL A 37 16.15 -13.65 -12.49
C VAL A 37 16.36 -13.00 -11.12
N ARG A 38 15.85 -11.78 -10.92
CA ARG A 38 15.89 -11.05 -9.65
C ARG A 38 14.78 -10.01 -9.61
N ILE A 39 14.35 -9.69 -8.39
CA ILE A 39 13.60 -8.48 -8.08
C ILE A 39 14.65 -7.47 -7.58
N ASP A 40 14.79 -6.35 -8.30
CA ASP A 40 15.79 -5.34 -8.01
C ASP A 40 15.11 -4.00 -7.74
N PHE A 41 15.52 -3.34 -6.66
CA PHE A 41 15.06 -2.01 -6.26
C PHE A 41 16.16 -0.94 -6.45
N ALA A 42 17.30 -1.29 -7.06
CA ALA A 42 18.39 -0.35 -7.33
C ALA A 42 17.98 0.80 -8.27
N SER A 43 16.93 0.63 -9.06
CA SER A 43 16.32 1.66 -9.89
C SER A 43 15.14 2.38 -9.19
N ALA A 44 15.01 2.26 -7.87
CA ALA A 44 14.00 3.01 -7.13
C ALA A 44 14.20 4.52 -7.35
N PRO A 45 13.11 5.31 -7.37
CA PRO A 45 13.22 6.76 -7.52
C PRO A 45 14.08 7.36 -6.40
N PRO A 46 14.88 8.41 -6.66
CA PRO A 46 15.77 8.98 -5.66
C PRO A 46 15.08 9.35 -4.33
N GLU A 47 13.84 9.82 -4.40
CA GLU A 47 13.02 10.23 -3.25
C GLU A 47 12.58 9.05 -2.38
N ALA A 48 12.65 7.81 -2.89
CA ALA A 48 12.41 6.61 -2.11
C ALA A 48 13.48 6.40 -1.01
N GLY A 49 14.66 6.99 -1.21
CA GLY A 49 15.83 6.70 -0.38
C GLY A 49 16.36 5.28 -0.60
N GLU A 50 17.33 4.89 0.22
CA GLU A 50 17.99 3.59 0.09
C GLU A 50 17.03 2.45 0.47
N ILE A 51 16.72 1.57 -0.49
CA ILE A 51 15.87 0.40 -0.26
C ILE A 51 16.74 -0.77 0.21
N ILE A 52 16.50 -1.21 1.45
CA ILE A 52 17.21 -2.36 2.06
C ILE A 52 16.24 -3.48 2.48
N SER A 53 15.04 -3.50 1.91
CA SER A 53 14.01 -4.49 2.22
C SER A 53 14.09 -5.70 1.28
N GLY A 54 13.92 -6.90 1.85
CA GLY A 54 13.62 -8.10 1.07
C GLY A 54 12.13 -8.30 0.79
N GLY A 55 11.25 -7.63 1.55
CA GLY A 55 9.80 -7.68 1.39
C GLY A 55 9.27 -6.49 0.59
N PHE A 56 8.23 -6.73 -0.20
CA PHE A 56 7.48 -5.72 -0.95
C PHE A 56 6.01 -6.14 -1.06
N ALA A 57 5.14 -5.18 -1.31
CA ALA A 57 3.76 -5.42 -1.72
C ALA A 57 3.51 -4.79 -3.09
N MET A 58 2.61 -5.41 -3.87
CA MET A 58 2.16 -4.88 -5.16
C MET A 58 0.64 -4.75 -5.14
N SER A 59 0.10 -3.68 -5.71
CA SER A 59 -1.34 -3.56 -5.92
C SER A 59 -1.82 -4.62 -6.91
N ARG A 60 -3.10 -4.98 -6.84
CA ARG A 60 -3.68 -6.05 -7.68
C ARG A 60 -3.55 -5.81 -9.18
N ASP A 61 -3.59 -4.54 -9.59
CA ASP A 61 -3.44 -4.10 -10.97
C ASP A 61 -1.97 -3.95 -11.40
N GLY A 62 -1.02 -4.18 -10.51
CA GLY A 62 0.41 -4.05 -10.77
C GLY A 62 0.92 -2.62 -10.90
N THR A 63 0.06 -1.62 -10.71
CA THR A 63 0.41 -0.21 -10.96
C THR A 63 1.13 0.45 -9.79
N ARG A 64 1.14 -0.19 -8.61
CA ARG A 64 1.78 0.34 -7.40
C ARG A 64 2.63 -0.73 -6.72
N ILE A 65 3.77 -0.30 -6.19
CA ILE A 65 4.65 -1.10 -5.36
C ILE A 65 4.86 -0.34 -4.04
N ALA A 66 4.84 -1.08 -2.93
CA ALA A 66 5.20 -0.58 -1.61
C ALA A 66 6.44 -1.32 -1.09
N VAL A 67 7.40 -0.58 -0.57
CA VAL A 67 8.62 -1.11 0.04
C VAL A 67 8.99 -0.32 1.30
N ARG A 68 9.79 -0.93 2.18
CA ARG A 68 10.45 -0.24 3.28
C ARG A 68 11.84 0.25 2.86
N ASN A 69 12.16 1.50 3.18
CA ASN A 69 13.50 2.04 3.02
C ASN A 69 14.34 1.91 4.31
N ARG A 70 15.62 2.28 4.23
CA ARG A 70 16.59 2.21 5.35
C ARG A 70 16.18 3.01 6.58
N ASN A 71 15.38 4.04 6.39
CA ASN A 71 14.90 4.92 7.46
C ASN A 71 13.53 4.49 8.00
N ASN A 72 13.11 3.24 7.79
CA ASN A 72 11.82 2.70 8.22
C ASN A 72 10.59 3.40 7.61
N ALA A 73 10.76 4.22 6.58
CA ALA A 73 9.63 4.75 5.83
C ALA A 73 9.10 3.68 4.87
N ILE A 74 7.77 3.66 4.73
CA ILE A 74 7.08 2.98 3.65
C ILE A 74 7.06 3.94 2.46
N VAL A 75 7.62 3.50 1.36
CA VAL A 75 7.59 4.20 0.09
C VAL A 75 6.62 3.49 -0.83
N VAL A 76 5.70 4.24 -1.41
CA VAL A 76 4.78 3.76 -2.44
C VAL A 76 5.11 4.50 -3.74
N TRP A 77 5.36 3.76 -4.80
CA TRP A 77 5.58 4.33 -6.13
C TRP A 77 4.77 3.62 -7.21
N SER A 78 4.55 4.30 -8.33
CA SER A 78 3.88 3.75 -9.50
C SER A 78 4.80 2.85 -10.32
N SER A 79 4.23 1.95 -11.12
CA SER A 79 4.99 1.11 -12.06
C SER A 79 5.84 1.91 -13.06
N ASP A 80 5.51 3.18 -13.28
CA ASP A 80 6.25 4.11 -14.15
C ASP A 80 7.40 4.83 -13.42
N GLY A 81 7.59 4.57 -12.12
CA GLY A 81 8.66 5.12 -11.30
C GLY A 81 8.32 6.46 -10.62
N GLU A 82 7.05 6.83 -10.51
CA GLU A 82 6.65 8.03 -9.76
C GLU A 82 6.43 7.70 -8.28
N VAL A 83 7.07 8.43 -7.37
CA VAL A 83 6.79 8.29 -5.93
C VAL A 83 5.43 8.92 -5.60
N LEU A 84 4.51 8.07 -5.15
CA LEU A 84 3.13 8.43 -4.83
C LEU A 84 2.96 8.82 -3.36
N ASP A 85 3.72 8.19 -2.47
CA ASP A 85 3.67 8.45 -1.03
C ASP A 85 4.97 8.02 -0.34
N VAL A 86 5.34 8.72 0.73
CA VAL A 86 6.44 8.37 1.63
C VAL A 86 5.99 8.70 3.05
N PHE A 87 5.87 7.69 3.90
CA PHE A 87 5.42 7.91 5.27
C PHE A 87 6.04 6.93 6.26
N SER A 88 6.08 7.33 7.53
CA SER A 88 6.51 6.49 8.64
C SER A 88 5.42 6.46 9.70
N VAL A 89 5.36 5.35 10.45
CA VAL A 89 4.56 5.28 11.67
C VAL A 89 5.49 5.59 12.84
N PRO A 90 5.22 6.63 13.65
CA PRO A 90 6.05 6.94 14.80
C PRO A 90 5.81 5.93 15.92
N GLY A 91 6.89 5.40 16.47
CA GLY A 91 6.89 4.58 17.67
C GLY A 91 6.74 5.39 18.95
N ALA A 92 6.72 4.71 20.09
CA ALA A 92 6.53 5.32 21.40
C ALA A 92 7.66 6.32 21.77
N ASP A 93 8.86 6.15 21.22
CA ASP A 93 10.01 7.03 21.41
C ASP A 93 10.08 8.19 20.40
N GLY A 94 9.11 8.26 19.48
CA GLY A 94 9.05 9.25 18.41
C GLY A 94 9.91 8.92 17.19
N LEU A 95 10.67 7.82 17.21
CA LEU A 95 11.40 7.32 16.04
C LEU A 95 10.49 6.46 15.15
N PRO A 96 10.78 6.32 13.85
CA PRO A 96 9.99 5.47 12.96
C PRO A 96 10.02 3.98 13.36
N ASP A 97 8.83 3.40 13.53
CA ASP A 97 8.66 1.97 13.75
C ASP A 97 9.19 1.13 12.60
N THR A 98 9.71 -0.06 12.92
CA THR A 98 10.12 -1.03 11.91
C THR A 98 8.89 -1.64 11.24
N VAL A 99 8.83 -1.54 9.91
CA VAL A 99 7.77 -2.18 9.10
C VAL A 99 8.13 -3.64 8.84
N LEU A 100 7.21 -4.54 9.16
CA LEU A 100 7.41 -5.99 9.13
C LEU A 100 6.70 -6.66 7.95
N ASP A 101 5.50 -6.20 7.63
CA ASP A 101 4.72 -6.68 6.48
C ASP A 101 3.81 -5.56 5.96
N THR A 102 3.42 -5.62 4.69
CA THR A 102 2.52 -4.65 4.07
C THR A 102 1.59 -5.32 3.07
N SER A 103 0.40 -4.78 2.88
CA SER A 103 -0.57 -5.31 1.91
C SER A 103 -1.48 -4.21 1.37
N PHE A 104 -1.72 -4.21 0.06
CA PHE A 104 -2.71 -3.32 -0.56
C PHE A 104 -4.11 -3.89 -0.43
N ASN A 105 -5.10 -3.02 -0.30
CA ASN A 105 -6.49 -3.43 -0.50
C ASN A 105 -6.77 -3.68 -2.00
N ARG A 106 -7.96 -4.19 -2.31
CA ARG A 106 -8.33 -4.67 -3.65
C ARG A 106 -8.17 -3.62 -4.76
N ASP A 107 -8.48 -2.34 -4.48
CA ASP A 107 -8.39 -1.24 -5.46
C ASP A 107 -7.09 -0.44 -5.34
N GLY A 108 -6.17 -0.84 -4.47
CA GLY A 108 -4.88 -0.18 -4.27
C GLY A 108 -4.97 1.21 -3.63
N SER A 109 -6.13 1.61 -3.09
CA SER A 109 -6.30 2.91 -2.43
C SER A 109 -5.80 2.94 -1.00
N LEU A 110 -5.78 1.78 -0.34
CA LEU A 110 -5.33 1.62 1.04
C LEU A 110 -4.11 0.69 1.10
N LEU A 111 -3.24 0.98 2.06
CA LEU A 111 -2.12 0.11 2.42
C LEU A 111 -2.19 -0.22 3.91
N ALA A 112 -2.22 -1.50 4.24
CA ALA A 112 -2.05 -2.00 5.59
C ALA A 112 -0.58 -2.30 5.85
N ALA A 113 -0.13 -2.11 7.09
CA ALA A 113 1.22 -2.46 7.52
C ALA A 113 1.21 -3.01 8.95
N ILE A 114 2.06 -4.00 9.21
CA ILE A 114 2.46 -4.37 10.57
C ILE A 114 3.72 -3.58 10.90
N VAL A 115 3.73 -2.89 12.03
CA VAL A 115 4.86 -2.08 12.49
C VAL A 115 5.21 -2.40 13.95
N SER A 116 6.45 -2.14 14.35
CA SER A 116 6.92 -2.35 15.72
C SER A 116 8.04 -1.40 16.14
N ASP A 117 7.97 -0.92 17.38
CA ASP A 117 9.04 -0.20 18.08
C ASP A 117 10.04 -1.16 18.77
N GLY A 118 9.87 -2.47 18.59
CA GLY A 118 10.64 -3.52 19.25
C GLY A 118 10.07 -3.98 20.59
N ALA A 119 9.14 -3.23 21.19
CA ALA A 119 8.44 -3.61 22.41
C ALA A 119 7.00 -4.08 22.12
N PHE A 120 6.32 -3.39 21.22
CA PHE A 120 4.94 -3.67 20.84
C PHE A 120 4.78 -3.72 19.33
N TYR A 121 3.69 -4.38 18.90
CA TYR A 121 3.26 -4.37 17.51
C TYR A 121 2.04 -3.46 17.36
N ALA A 122 1.91 -2.86 16.18
CA ALA A 122 0.74 -2.11 15.79
C ALA A 122 0.39 -2.39 14.32
N LEU A 123 -0.86 -2.10 13.95
CA LEU A 123 -1.34 -2.13 12.58
C LEU A 123 -1.55 -0.71 12.11
N ALA A 124 -0.96 -0.35 10.99
CA ALA A 124 -1.22 0.91 10.32
C ALA A 124 -2.09 0.69 9.08
N VAL A 125 -3.08 1.55 8.87
CA VAL A 125 -3.85 1.64 7.64
C VAL A 125 -3.66 3.04 7.07
N ARG A 126 -2.99 3.11 5.92
CA ARG A 126 -2.76 4.33 5.15
C ARG A 126 -3.83 4.47 4.07
N ASP A 127 -4.57 5.56 4.08
CA ASP A 127 -5.31 6.02 2.91
C ASP A 127 -4.35 6.76 1.98
N LEU A 128 -4.04 6.19 0.81
CA LEU A 128 -3.10 6.76 -0.14
C LEU A 128 -3.69 7.92 -0.95
N ARG A 129 -5.02 8.08 -0.96
CA ARG A 129 -5.70 9.20 -1.63
C ARG A 129 -5.72 10.43 -0.72
N GLN A 130 -5.95 10.21 0.56
CA GLN A 130 -6.06 11.28 1.57
C GLN A 130 -4.75 11.52 2.33
N GLN A 131 -3.78 10.61 2.20
CA GLN A 131 -2.53 10.64 2.95
C GLN A 131 -2.75 10.69 4.47
N VAL A 132 -3.77 9.96 4.95
CA VAL A 132 -4.11 9.81 6.37
C VAL A 132 -3.72 8.42 6.83
N THR A 133 -3.05 8.34 7.97
CA THR A 133 -2.68 7.06 8.59
C THR A 133 -3.47 6.87 9.87
N MET A 134 -4.15 5.75 9.99
CA MET A 134 -4.66 5.26 11.27
C MET A 134 -3.70 4.20 11.82
N VAL A 135 -3.50 4.21 13.13
CA VAL A 135 -2.69 3.23 13.84
C VAL A 135 -3.55 2.56 14.91
N LEU A 136 -3.53 1.23 14.94
CA LEU A 136 -4.26 0.39 15.87
C LEU A 136 -3.24 -0.44 16.68
N PRO A 137 -3.31 -0.47 18.02
CA PRO A 137 -2.44 -1.35 18.80
C PRO A 137 -2.78 -2.82 18.51
N PHE A 138 -1.76 -3.67 18.42
CA PHE A 138 -1.97 -5.12 18.38
C PHE A 138 -2.16 -5.64 19.80
N LEU A 139 -3.37 -6.11 20.11
CA LEU A 139 -3.80 -6.37 21.49
C LEU A 139 -3.53 -7.80 21.98
N HIS A 140 -2.96 -8.68 21.15
CA HIS A 140 -2.74 -10.10 21.52
C HIS A 140 -1.30 -10.37 22.01
N SER A 141 -0.60 -9.36 22.54
CA SER A 141 0.71 -9.57 23.17
C SER A 141 0.63 -10.67 24.24
N PRO A 142 1.60 -11.61 24.32
CA PRO A 142 2.91 -11.59 23.65
C PRO A 142 2.97 -12.22 22.25
N ASP A 143 1.84 -12.55 21.63
CA ASP A 143 1.82 -13.13 20.27
C ASP A 143 2.41 -12.19 19.22
N VAL A 144 2.82 -12.75 18.09
CA VAL A 144 3.54 -12.03 17.03
C VAL A 144 2.70 -12.02 15.74
N PRO A 145 2.23 -10.85 15.27
CA PRO A 145 1.59 -10.76 13.97
C PRO A 145 2.66 -10.90 12.87
N LEU A 146 2.44 -11.84 11.95
CA LEU A 146 3.37 -12.19 10.88
C LEU A 146 2.96 -11.63 9.53
N ARG A 147 1.66 -11.66 9.23
CA ARG A 147 1.08 -11.22 7.96
C ARG A 147 -0.14 -10.38 8.18
N VAL A 148 -0.39 -9.43 7.28
CA VAL A 148 -1.63 -8.64 7.26
C VAL A 148 -2.22 -8.57 5.86
N TRP A 149 -3.54 -8.67 5.75
CA TRP A 149 -4.25 -8.41 4.50
C TRP A 149 -5.65 -7.87 4.75
N PHE A 150 -6.18 -7.14 3.78
CA PHE A 150 -7.54 -6.63 3.86
C PHE A 150 -8.56 -7.76 3.68
N ASP A 151 -9.63 -7.69 4.45
CA ASP A 151 -10.87 -8.33 4.08
C ASP A 151 -11.39 -7.73 2.76
N ALA A 152 -11.91 -8.58 1.88
CA ALA A 152 -12.31 -8.17 0.54
C ALA A 152 -13.67 -7.44 0.51
N THR A 153 -14.42 -7.46 1.61
CA THR A 153 -15.84 -7.08 1.66
C THR A 153 -16.18 -6.12 2.78
N GLU A 154 -15.50 -6.25 3.92
CA GLU A 154 -15.78 -5.47 5.13
C GLU A 154 -14.52 -4.72 5.59
N PRO A 155 -14.64 -3.67 6.40
CA PRO A 155 -13.50 -2.88 6.86
C PRO A 155 -12.75 -3.60 8.01
N TYR A 156 -12.20 -4.77 7.70
CA TYR A 156 -11.38 -5.58 8.60
C TYR A 156 -10.01 -5.86 7.98
N LEU A 157 -9.02 -6.00 8.85
CA LEU A 157 -7.74 -6.62 8.54
C LEU A 157 -7.77 -8.06 9.05
N TRP A 158 -7.35 -8.98 8.21
CA TRP A 158 -6.97 -10.32 8.61
C TRP A 158 -5.49 -10.37 8.92
N LEU A 159 -5.12 -11.19 9.90
CA LEU A 159 -3.76 -11.37 10.35
C LEU A 159 -3.45 -12.85 10.48
N GLU A 160 -2.24 -13.23 10.06
CA GLU A 160 -1.62 -14.46 10.52
C GLU A 160 -0.80 -14.13 11.77
N VAL A 161 -1.02 -14.87 12.85
CA VAL A 161 -0.41 -14.59 14.15
C VAL A 161 0.26 -15.86 14.68
N ALA A 162 1.54 -15.77 15.02
CA ALA A 162 2.23 -16.80 15.78
C ALA A 162 1.92 -16.64 17.27
N ALA A 163 1.41 -17.72 17.87
CA ALA A 163 1.24 -17.80 19.31
C ALA A 163 2.61 -17.77 20.00
N ALA A 164 2.71 -17.02 21.10
CA ALA A 164 3.93 -16.95 21.90
C ALA A 164 4.13 -18.20 22.77
N GLU A 165 3.05 -18.88 23.13
CA GLU A 165 3.11 -20.09 23.95
C GLU A 165 3.70 -21.27 23.14
N PRO A 166 4.79 -21.90 23.62
CA PRO A 166 5.41 -23.01 22.89
C PRO A 166 4.45 -24.17 22.66
N GLY A 167 4.30 -24.57 21.40
CA GLY A 167 3.43 -25.68 21.01
C GLY A 167 2.02 -25.27 20.64
N GLU A 168 1.64 -24.00 20.88
CA GLU A 168 0.41 -23.46 20.31
C GLU A 168 0.59 -23.17 18.81
N PRO A 169 -0.38 -23.56 17.96
CA PRO A 169 -0.32 -23.29 16.54
C PRO A 169 -0.53 -21.80 16.24
N ALA A 170 0.00 -21.34 15.11
CA ALA A 170 -0.39 -20.06 14.55
C ALA A 170 -1.90 -20.02 14.27
N TYR A 171 -2.49 -18.83 14.40
CA TYR A 171 -3.91 -18.61 14.22
C TYR A 171 -4.20 -17.39 13.36
N ILE A 172 -5.46 -17.25 12.97
CA ILE A 172 -5.95 -16.14 12.17
C ILE A 172 -6.74 -15.19 13.06
N ALA A 173 -6.34 -13.91 13.11
CA ALA A 173 -7.08 -12.86 13.78
C ALA A 173 -7.76 -11.94 12.78
N ARG A 174 -8.86 -11.31 13.20
CA ARG A 174 -9.63 -10.35 12.40
C ARG A 174 -9.85 -9.08 13.21
N ILE A 175 -9.33 -7.95 12.75
CA ILE A 175 -9.34 -6.68 13.47
C ILE A 175 -10.08 -5.62 12.65
N PRO A 176 -11.14 -4.96 13.18
CA PRO A 176 -11.84 -3.89 12.47
C PRO A 176 -10.97 -2.64 12.36
N TYR A 177 -11.17 -1.87 11.29
CA TYR A 177 -10.47 -0.62 11.06
C TYR A 177 -11.46 0.45 10.57
N ILE A 178 -11.32 1.70 11.02
CA ILE A 178 -12.20 2.81 10.60
C ILE A 178 -11.34 4.03 10.32
N LEU A 179 -11.19 4.39 9.04
CA LEU A 179 -10.39 5.55 8.68
C LEU A 179 -10.99 6.85 9.26
N PRO A 180 -10.14 7.79 9.73
CA PRO A 180 -10.61 9.10 10.14
C PRO A 180 -11.25 9.80 8.93
N VAL A 181 -12.54 10.12 9.02
CA VAL A 181 -13.15 11.04 8.06
C VAL A 181 -12.61 12.43 8.36
N GLN A 182 -11.96 13.08 7.39
CA GLN A 182 -11.65 14.51 7.50
C GLN A 182 -12.99 15.26 7.64
N GLN A 183 -13.32 15.71 8.84
CA GLN A 183 -14.39 16.68 9.03
C GLN A 183 -13.95 17.96 8.32
N LEU A 184 -14.52 18.22 7.14
CA LEU A 184 -14.41 19.52 6.50
C LEU A 184 -14.95 20.56 7.48
N THR A 185 -14.12 21.53 7.81
CA THR A 185 -14.37 22.62 8.75
C THR A 185 -15.62 23.41 8.36
N GLU A 186 -16.75 23.13 9.01
CA GLU A 186 -17.85 24.09 9.17
C GLU A 186 -17.39 25.19 10.16
N ALA A 187 -16.45 26.03 9.74
CA ALA A 187 -16.01 27.20 10.51
C ALA A 187 -15.73 28.43 9.63
N ALA A 188 -16.25 28.44 8.41
CA ALA A 188 -16.08 29.57 7.48
C ALA A 188 -17.41 30.07 6.90
N ILE A 189 -18.54 29.94 7.60
CA ILE A 189 -19.76 30.71 7.28
C ILE A 189 -20.45 31.14 8.58
N VAL A 190 -19.82 32.04 9.32
CA VAL A 190 -20.57 33.04 10.09
C VAL A 190 -20.13 34.38 9.56
N THR A 191 -20.77 34.79 8.47
CA THR A 191 -20.80 36.20 8.04
C THR A 191 -21.41 37.01 9.18
N ARG A 192 -20.61 37.88 9.78
CA ARG A 192 -21.09 38.93 10.68
C ARG A 192 -21.96 39.91 9.87
N PRO A 193 -23.14 40.31 10.35
CA PRO A 193 -23.66 41.64 10.06
C PRO A 193 -22.86 42.71 10.84
#